data_AF-A0A931WCL4-F1
#
_entry.id   AF-A0A931WCL4-F1
#
_cell.length_a   1.000
_cell.length_b   1.000
_cell.length_c   1.000
_cell.angle_alpha   90.00
_cell.angle_beta   90.00
_cell.angle_gamma   90.00
#
_symmetry.space_group_name_H-M   'P 1'
#
loop_
_entity.id
_entity.type
_entity.pdbx_description
1 polymer ?
#
loop_
_entity_poly.entity_id
_entity_poly.type
_entity_poly.pdbx_seq_one_letter_code
_entity_poly.pdbx_strand_id
1 'polypeptide(L)'
;YQIEFNKKHGIKPAPIQKEVRPSLFAGYKKISKELAIAKFKDDKRSLEELRKEVEAEMLAEAANLNFERAAELRDLLKTIS
;
A
#
# COMPACT_ATOMS: atom_id res chain seq x y z
N TYR A 1 -32.04 14.07 -14.82
CA TYR A 1 -31.35 13.23 -15.84
C TYR A 1 -31.03 11.81 -15.37
N GLN A 2 -29.93 11.50 -14.66
CA GLN A 2 -29.56 10.10 -14.36
C GLN A 2 -30.63 9.34 -13.54
N ILE A 3 -31.26 10.00 -12.57
CA ILE A 3 -32.32 9.41 -11.73
C ILE A 3 -33.59 9.12 -12.55
N GLU A 4 -33.98 10.02 -13.45
CA GLU A 4 -35.15 9.82 -14.32
C GLU A 4 -34.90 8.73 -15.36
N PHE A 5 -33.70 8.67 -15.94
CA PHE A 5 -33.30 7.58 -16.83
C PHE A 5 -33.35 6.24 -16.10
N ASN A 6 -32.79 6.19 -14.88
CA ASN A 6 -32.84 5.00 -14.06
C ASN A 6 -34.29 4.57 -13.74
N LYS A 7 -35.19 5.52 -13.44
CA LYS A 7 -36.63 5.23 -13.23
C LYS A 7 -37.32 4.74 -14.51
N LYS A 8 -37.07 5.40 -15.64
CA LYS A 8 -37.66 5.04 -16.95
C LYS A 8 -37.22 3.66 -17.42
N HIS A 9 -35.98 3.26 -17.10
CA HIS A 9 -35.38 2.01 -17.54
C HIS A 9 -35.30 0.93 -16.44
N GLY A 10 -35.90 1.16 -15.26
CA GLY A 10 -35.88 0.19 -14.15
C GLY A 10 -34.48 -0.12 -13.61
N ILE A 11 -33.50 0.77 -13.80
CA ILE A 11 -32.12 0.57 -13.37
C ILE A 11 -32.02 0.85 -11.87
N LYS A 12 -31.72 -0.20 -11.10
CA LYS A 12 -31.42 -0.08 -9.67
C LYS A 12 -29.93 0.21 -9.48
N PRO A 13 -29.56 1.34 -8.85
CA PRO A 13 -28.16 1.60 -8.51
C PRO A 13 -27.62 0.50 -7.58
N ALA A 14 -26.51 -0.11 -7.96
CA ALA A 14 -25.80 -1.13 -7.19
C ALA A 14 -24.29 -0.84 -7.21
N PRO A 15 -23.55 -1.18 -6.14
CA PRO A 15 -22.10 -1.05 -6.14
C PRO A 15 -21.49 -2.00 -7.17
N ILE A 16 -20.45 -1.53 -7.87
CA ILE A 16 -19.70 -2.35 -8.82
C ILE A 16 -18.96 -3.43 -8.02
N GLN A 17 -19.30 -4.69 -8.23
CA GLN A 17 -18.55 -5.82 -7.71
C GLN A 17 -17.45 -6.15 -8.71
N LYS A 18 -16.18 -5.97 -8.32
CA LYS A 18 -15.02 -6.37 -9.12
C LYS A 18 -14.45 -7.65 -8.54
N GLU A 19 -14.20 -8.64 -9.39
CA GLU A 19 -13.42 -9.82 -9.00
C GLU A 19 -12.01 -9.39 -8.59
N VAL A 20 -11.51 -9.97 -7.49
CA VAL A 20 -10.13 -9.75 -7.05
C VAL A 20 -9.22 -10.49 -8.03
N ARG A 21 -8.72 -9.76 -9.03
CA ARG A 21 -7.72 -10.28 -9.94
C ARG A 21 -6.40 -10.48 -9.17
N PRO A 22 -5.69 -11.61 -9.39
CA PRO A 22 -4.38 -11.80 -8.80
C PRO A 22 -3.46 -10.63 -9.20
N SER A 23 -2.70 -10.11 -8.24
CA SER A 23 -1.70 -9.07 -8.53
C SER A 23 -0.71 -9.59 -9.57
N LEU A 24 -0.21 -8.72 -10.45
CA LEU A 24 0.87 -9.04 -11.39
C LEU A 24 2.10 -9.65 -10.69
N PHE A 25 2.23 -9.39 -9.39
CA PHE A 25 3.30 -9.88 -8.50
C PHE A 25 2.97 -11.17 -7.75
N ALA A 26 1.89 -11.89 -8.10
CA ALA A 26 1.44 -13.09 -7.37
C ALA A 26 2.47 -14.24 -7.30
N GLY A 27 3.57 -14.17 -8.07
CA GLY A 27 4.70 -15.10 -8.01
C GLY A 27 5.88 -14.67 -7.11
N TYR A 28 5.90 -13.45 -6.57
CA TYR A 28 6.97 -13.02 -5.66
C TYR A 28 6.70 -13.60 -4.27
N LYS A 29 7.47 -14.64 -3.94
CA LYS A 29 7.49 -15.36 -2.66
C LYS A 29 7.44 -14.37 -1.50
N LYS A 30 6.33 -14.36 -0.75
CA LYS A 30 6.22 -13.65 0.53
C LYS A 30 7.37 -14.11 1.42
N ILE A 31 8.34 -13.25 1.67
CA ILE A 31 9.29 -13.44 2.75
C ILE A 31 8.46 -13.36 4.03
N SER A 32 8.35 -14.50 4.72
CA SER A 32 7.58 -14.72 5.93
C SER A 32 7.91 -13.68 6.99
N LYS A 33 6.88 -12.95 7.41
CA LYS A 33 6.94 -11.71 8.16
C LYS A 33 6.78 -11.95 9.66
N GLU A 34 7.59 -12.83 10.25
CA GLU A 34 7.32 -13.36 11.61
C GLU A 34 8.41 -13.09 12.66
N LEU A 35 9.47 -12.31 12.40
CA LEU A 35 10.58 -12.19 13.37
C LEU A 35 11.05 -10.79 13.80
N ALA A 36 10.40 -9.69 13.37
CA ALA A 36 10.96 -8.35 13.64
C ALA A 36 10.28 -7.54 14.77
N ILE A 37 9.19 -8.01 15.39
CA ILE A 37 8.37 -7.15 16.30
C ILE A 37 8.97 -7.03 17.73
N ALA A 38 10.03 -7.76 18.07
CA ALA A 38 10.49 -7.86 19.46
C ALA A 38 11.58 -6.85 19.91
N LYS A 39 12.14 -5.98 19.04
CA LYS A 39 13.42 -5.30 19.36
C LYS A 39 13.48 -3.77 19.44
N PHE A 40 12.37 -3.03 19.32
CA PHE A 40 12.44 -1.56 19.36
C PHE A 40 11.47 -0.92 20.36
N LYS A 41 11.51 -1.41 21.60
CA LYS A 41 10.86 -0.80 22.76
C LYS A 41 11.84 0.06 23.56
N ASP A 42 12.64 0.88 22.90
CA ASP A 42 13.25 2.04 23.55
C ASP A 42 13.61 3.07 22.48
N ASP A 43 13.24 4.33 22.71
CA ASP A 43 13.48 5.49 21.85
C ASP A 43 12.53 5.76 20.65
N LYS A 44 11.23 5.87 20.95
CA LYS A 44 10.17 6.22 19.99
C LYS A 44 10.38 7.55 19.24
N ARG A 45 11.19 8.48 19.76
CA ARG A 45 11.40 9.80 19.14
C ARG A 45 12.24 9.72 17.87
N SER A 46 13.29 8.88 17.88
CA SER A 46 14.16 8.69 16.69
C SER A 46 13.51 7.82 15.62
N LEU A 47 12.69 6.84 16.02
CA LEU A 47 12.04 5.91 15.07
C LEU A 47 10.99 6.58 14.19
N GLU A 48 10.21 7.52 14.73
CA GLU A 48 9.23 8.26 13.93
C GLU A 48 9.88 9.20 12.92
N GLU A 49 11.01 9.82 13.26
CA GLU A 49 11.76 10.68 12.35
C GLU A 49 12.40 9.86 11.22
N LEU A 50 13.06 8.74 11.58
CA LEU A 50 13.64 7.82 10.60
C LEU A 50 12.56 7.25 9.65
N ARG A 51 11.37 6.94 10.18
CA ARG A 51 10.24 6.48 9.36
C ARG A 51 9.79 7.54 8.35
N LYS A 52 9.70 8.81 8.77
CA LYS A 52 9.33 9.91 7.88
C LYS A 52 10.36 10.13 6.77
N GLU A 53 11.64 10.02 7.09
CA GLU A 53 12.72 10.15 6.12
C GLU A 53 12.66 9.07 5.04
N VAL A 54 12.55 7.80 5.46
CA VAL A 54 12.42 6.66 4.53
C VAL A 54 11.12 6.75 3.72
N GLU A 55 10.02 7.22 4.30
CA GLU A 55 8.76 7.45 3.58
C GLU A 55 8.90 8.55 2.51
N ALA A 56 9.58 9.65 2.84
CA ALA A 56 9.86 10.71 1.87
C ALA A 56 10.74 10.21 0.72
N GLU A 57 11.79 9.43 1.01
CA GLU A 57 12.67 8.84 0.00
C GLU A 57 11.91 7.85 -0.90
N MET A 58 11.06 7.01 -0.33
CA MET A 58 10.20 6.09 -1.08
C MET A 58 9.30 6.83 -2.08
N LEU A 59 8.68 7.94 -1.64
CA LEU A 59 7.82 8.77 -2.48
C LEU A 59 8.62 9.48 -3.59
N ALA A 60 9.84 9.93 -3.29
CA ALA A 60 10.73 10.54 -4.27
C ALA A 60 11.14 9.53 -5.36
N GLU A 61 11.56 8.32 -4.97
CA GLU A 61 11.92 7.26 -5.93
C GLU A 61 10.71 6.80 -6.76
N ALA A 62 9.51 6.75 -6.16
CA ALA A 62 8.28 6.47 -6.89
C ALA A 62 7.93 7.56 -7.91
N ALA A 63 8.12 8.84 -7.56
CA ALA A 63 7.95 9.96 -8.47
C ALA A 63 8.97 9.92 -9.63
N ASN A 64 10.18 9.42 -9.37
CA ASN A 64 11.23 9.20 -10.37
C ASN A 64 11.05 7.91 -11.19
N LEU A 65 9.91 7.21 -11.07
CA LEU A 65 9.60 5.94 -11.74
C LEU A 65 10.53 4.78 -11.37
N ASN A 66 11.27 4.88 -10.27
CA ASN A 66 12.16 3.85 -9.78
C ASN A 66 11.43 2.93 -8.78
N PHE A 67 10.57 2.07 -9.34
CA PHE A 67 9.68 1.22 -8.53
C PHE A 67 10.41 0.11 -7.77
N GLU A 68 11.60 -0.31 -8.22
CA GLU A 68 12.41 -1.32 -7.53
C GLU A 68 12.91 -0.76 -6.20
N ARG A 69 13.54 0.42 -6.20
CA ARG A 69 13.99 1.07 -4.96
C ARG A 69 12.83 1.48 -4.06
N ALA A 70 11.74 1.99 -4.63
CA ALA A 70 10.55 2.31 -3.82
C ALA A 70 9.97 1.05 -3.15
N ALA A 71 10.05 -0.12 -3.78
CA ALA A 71 9.61 -1.38 -3.18
C ALA A 71 10.51 -1.82 -2.03
N GLU A 72 11.84 -1.65 -2.15
CA GLU A 72 12.80 -1.92 -1.09
C GLU A 72 12.57 -1.01 0.13
N LEU A 73 12.42 0.31 -0.09
CA LEU A 73 12.16 1.29 0.97
C LEU A 73 10.82 1.03 1.68
N ARG A 74 9.79 0.62 0.93
CA ARG A 74 8.51 0.17 1.49
C ARG A 74 8.67 -1.05 2.39
N ASP A 75 9.49 -2.01 1.98
CA ASP A 75 9.70 -3.21 2.76
C ASP A 75 10.58 -2.94 3.99
N LEU A 76 11.52 -1.99 3.91
CA LEU A 76 12.25 -1.43 5.05
C LEU A 76 11.30 -0.73 6.04
N LEU A 77 10.38 0.13 5.57
CA LEU A 77 9.34 0.74 6.42
C LEU A 77 8.48 -0.28 7.16
N LYS A 78 8.19 -1.43 6.54
CA LYS A 78 7.44 -2.52 7.17
C LYS A 78 8.22 -3.24 8.27
N THR A 79 9.54 -3.12 8.31
CA THR A 79 10.39 -3.68 9.38
C THR A 79 10.55 -2.74 10.56
N ILE A 80 10.41 -1.43 10.33
CA ILE A 80 10.50 -0.38 11.36
C ILE A 80 9.17 -0.22 12.14
N SER A 81 8.06 -0.77 11.61
CA SER A 81 6.73 -0.79 12.25
C SER A 81 6.54 -1.97 13.20
#